data_AF-A0A379ADB7-F1
#
_entry.id   AF-A0A379ADB7-F1
#
_cell.length_a   1.000
_cell.length_b   1.000
_cell.length_c   1.000
_cell.angle_alpha   90.00
_cell.angle_beta   90.00
_cell.angle_gamma   90.00
#
_symmetry.space_group_name_H-M   'P 1'
#
loop_
_entity.id
_entity.type
_entity.pdbx_description
1 polymer ?
#
loop_
_entity_poly.entity_id
_entity_poly.type
_entity_poly.pdbx_seq_one_letter_code
_entity_poly.pdbx_strand_id
1 'polypeptide(L)'
;MFRNSNRRVTFRPQHGQQVLVRANITLYEPRGDYQLIAESMHPAGEGLLQQQFELLKAKLATEGLFDPQHKQPLPEPARQVGVITSSTGAALHDVLRVLHRRDPSLPVVIYPTVVQGVDAPAAIVRAIEIANLRNECDVLIVGRGGGSLEDLWGFNDERVARAIFASRIPIVSAVGHETDVTIADFVADLRAPTPSAAAEIVSRNQLELLRQLQSQQQRLEDGDGLLPGTSAAALLPP
;
A
#
# COMPACT_ATOMS: atom_id res chain seq x y z
N MET A 1 -4.48 31.95 19.42
CA MET A 1 -3.97 30.65 19.91
C MET A 1 -2.85 30.89 20.91
N PHE A 2 -2.72 30.06 21.95
CA PHE A 2 -1.53 30.06 22.81
C PHE A 2 -0.36 29.33 22.17
N ARG A 3 0.86 29.62 22.65
CA ARG A 3 2.13 29.09 22.09
C ARG A 3 2.14 27.57 21.94
N ASN A 4 1.59 26.83 22.91
CA ASN A 4 1.56 25.36 22.88
C ASN A 4 0.62 24.80 21.80
N SER A 5 -0.57 25.38 21.64
CA SER A 5 -1.52 24.98 20.61
C SER A 5 -1.02 25.34 19.21
N ASN A 6 -0.36 26.49 19.07
CA ASN A 6 0.20 26.95 17.80
C ASN A 6 1.33 26.04 17.28
N ARG A 7 2.09 25.37 18.17
CA ARG A 7 3.14 24.40 17.77
C ARG A 7 2.60 23.15 17.08
N ARG A 8 1.32 22.85 17.25
CA ARG A 8 0.65 21.67 16.63
C ARG A 8 0.05 21.98 15.27
N VAL A 9 0.03 23.25 14.85
CA VAL A 9 -0.45 23.64 13.53
C VAL A 9 0.70 23.44 12.54
N THR A 10 0.53 22.53 11.59
CA THR A 10 1.57 22.11 10.63
C THR A 10 1.69 23.02 9.41
N PHE A 11 0.80 24.01 9.28
CA PHE A 11 0.77 24.97 8.17
C PHE A 11 0.71 26.41 8.68
N ARG A 12 1.06 27.36 7.81
CA ARG A 12 0.94 28.79 8.08
C ARG A 12 -0.27 29.35 7.32
N PRO A 13 -1.33 29.82 8.00
CA PRO A 13 -2.50 30.38 7.33
C PRO A 13 -2.13 31.63 6.54
N GLN A 14 -2.65 31.74 5.32
CA GLN A 14 -2.45 32.87 4.41
C GLN A 14 -3.65 33.84 4.46
N HIS A 15 -3.45 35.08 4.05
CA HIS A 15 -4.53 36.07 3.99
C HIS A 15 -5.62 35.60 3.02
N GLY A 16 -6.88 35.56 3.49
CA GLY A 16 -8.01 35.08 2.70
C GLY A 16 -8.18 33.55 2.67
N GLN A 17 -7.29 32.79 3.31
CA GLN A 17 -7.42 31.33 3.43
C GLN A 17 -8.53 30.99 4.43
N GLN A 18 -9.47 30.16 3.99
CA GLN A 18 -10.45 29.56 4.90
C GLN A 18 -9.78 28.50 5.77
N VAL A 19 -10.10 28.47 7.05
CA VAL A 19 -9.56 27.52 8.03
C VAL A 19 -10.66 27.01 8.94
N LEU A 20 -10.56 25.74 9.34
CA LEU A 20 -11.43 25.15 10.36
C LEU A 20 -10.73 25.21 11.71
N VAL A 21 -11.36 25.86 12.69
CA VAL A 21 -10.77 26.14 13.99
C VAL A 21 -11.63 25.54 15.08
N ARG A 22 -11.04 24.72 15.96
CA ARG A 22 -11.65 24.38 17.25
C ARG A 22 -11.25 25.43 18.26
N ALA A 23 -12.20 26.06 18.95
CA ALA A 23 -11.92 27.15 19.87
C ALA A 23 -12.86 27.13 21.07
N ASN A 24 -12.39 27.64 22.21
CA ASN A 24 -13.22 27.96 23.37
C ASN A 24 -13.57 29.44 23.37
N ILE A 25 -14.81 29.75 23.74
CA ILE A 25 -15.25 31.12 23.99
C ILE A 25 -15.01 31.43 25.47
N THR A 26 -14.29 32.51 25.74
CA THR A 26 -13.99 32.98 27.10
C THR A 26 -14.35 34.45 27.23
N LEU A 27 -14.83 34.88 28.40
CA LEU A 27 -15.14 36.28 28.67
C LEU A 27 -14.00 36.91 29.47
N TYR A 28 -13.45 38.03 28.99
CA TYR A 28 -12.52 38.83 29.76
C TYR A 28 -13.30 39.84 30.62
N GLU A 29 -13.64 39.42 31.83
CA GLU A 29 -14.52 40.14 32.77
C GLU A 29 -14.20 41.63 32.99
N PRO A 30 -12.91 42.07 33.08
CA PRO A 30 -12.61 43.48 33.32
C PRO A 30 -13.07 44.44 32.20
N ARG A 31 -13.27 43.93 30.98
CA ARG A 31 -13.71 44.74 29.82
C ARG A 31 -14.99 44.23 29.16
N GLY A 32 -15.48 43.06 29.55
CA GLY A 32 -16.65 42.44 28.93
C GLY A 32 -16.41 41.89 27.52
N ASP A 33 -15.14 41.76 27.10
CA ASP A 33 -14.80 41.29 25.76
C ASP A 33 -14.91 39.77 25.67
N TYR A 34 -15.69 39.26 24.70
CA TYR A 34 -15.65 37.85 24.34
C TYR A 34 -14.41 37.55 23.50
N GLN A 35 -13.67 36.52 23.90
CA GLN A 35 -12.47 36.04 23.24
C GLN A 35 -12.69 34.63 22.73
N LEU A 36 -12.28 34.37 21.48
CA LEU A 36 -12.20 33.04 20.91
C LEU A 36 -10.76 32.53 20.99
N ILE A 37 -10.52 31.60 21.90
CA ILE A 37 -9.22 30.96 22.07
C ILE A 37 -9.18 29.70 21.23
N ALA A 38 -8.58 29.81 20.04
CA ALA A 38 -8.33 28.68 19.17
C ALA A 38 -7.39 27.62 19.82
N GLU A 39 -7.83 26.37 19.82
CA GLU A 39 -7.14 25.18 20.33
C GLU A 39 -6.48 24.36 19.22
N SER A 40 -7.12 24.26 18.05
CA SER A 40 -6.57 23.63 16.84
C SER A 40 -7.03 24.36 15.58
N MET A 41 -6.25 24.25 14.51
CA MET A 41 -6.50 24.90 13.22
C MET A 41 -6.09 23.96 12.09
N HIS A 42 -6.99 23.77 11.11
CA HIS A 42 -6.76 22.99 9.89
C HIS A 42 -7.14 23.85 8.67
N PRO A 43 -6.54 23.62 7.48
CA PRO A 43 -7.03 24.22 6.25
C PRO A 43 -8.50 23.86 6.02
N ALA A 44 -9.33 24.81 5.58
CA ALA A 44 -10.70 24.48 5.20
C ALA A 44 -10.69 23.63 3.92
N GLY A 45 -11.21 22.40 4.02
CA GLY A 45 -11.17 21.39 2.96
C GLY A 45 -10.89 19.99 3.50
N GLU A 46 -9.84 19.86 4.33
CA GLU A 46 -9.47 18.59 4.97
C GLU A 46 -10.58 18.03 5.87
N GLY A 47 -11.31 18.90 6.59
CA GLY A 47 -12.41 18.46 7.45
C GLY A 47 -13.57 17.84 6.66
N LEU A 48 -13.87 18.37 5.46
CA LEU A 48 -14.93 17.83 4.60
C LEU A 48 -14.50 16.50 3.99
N LEU A 49 -13.27 16.41 3.49
CA LEU A 49 -12.71 15.17 2.96
C LEU A 49 -12.63 14.11 4.07
N GLN A 50 -12.14 14.44 5.26
CA GLN A 50 -12.14 13.51 6.39
C GLN A 50 -13.55 13.05 6.75
N GLN A 51 -14.54 13.95 6.78
CA GLN A 51 -15.93 13.57 7.04
C GLN A 51 -16.47 12.63 5.95
N GLN A 52 -16.21 12.91 4.67
CA GLN A 52 -16.61 12.05 3.56
C GLN A 52 -15.95 10.66 3.66
N PHE A 53 -14.67 10.62 4.02
CA PHE A 53 -13.93 9.38 4.24
C PHE A 53 -14.56 8.55 5.36
N GLU A 54 -14.81 9.13 6.54
CA GLU A 54 -15.39 8.40 7.67
C GLU A 54 -16.82 7.91 7.36
N LEU A 55 -17.63 8.72 6.67
CA LEU A 55 -18.97 8.32 6.24
C LEU A 55 -18.94 7.15 5.27
N LEU A 56 -18.06 7.21 4.26
CA LEU A 56 -17.93 6.13 3.28
C LEU A 56 -17.35 4.87 3.93
N LYS A 57 -16.34 5.01 4.78
CA LYS A 57 -15.74 3.91 5.54
C LYS A 57 -16.80 3.20 6.38
N ALA A 58 -17.60 3.94 7.15
CA ALA A 58 -18.66 3.38 7.97
C ALA A 58 -19.72 2.66 7.11
N LYS A 59 -20.12 3.25 5.97
CA LYS A 59 -21.05 2.64 5.02
C LYS A 59 -20.52 1.30 4.49
N LEU A 60 -19.33 1.28 3.92
CA LEU A 60 -18.76 0.08 3.31
C LEU A 60 -18.39 -1.00 4.34
N ALA A 61 -17.99 -0.61 5.56
CA ALA A 61 -17.81 -1.53 6.67
C ALA A 61 -19.13 -2.22 7.05
N THR A 62 -20.23 -1.46 7.10
CA THR A 62 -21.56 -2.00 7.40
C THR A 62 -22.05 -2.98 6.32
N GLU A 63 -21.66 -2.73 5.06
CA GLU A 63 -21.91 -3.64 3.94
C GLU A 63 -20.98 -4.87 3.93
N GLY A 64 -19.98 -4.95 4.83
CA GLY A 64 -19.05 -6.08 4.95
C GLY A 64 -17.89 -6.07 3.97
N LEU A 65 -17.68 -5.01 3.17
CA LEU A 65 -16.65 -4.99 2.12
C LEU A 65 -15.20 -5.11 2.65
N PHE A 66 -15.00 -4.88 3.95
CA PHE A 66 -13.68 -4.97 4.59
C PHE A 66 -13.45 -6.32 5.27
N ASP A 67 -14.46 -7.20 5.30
CA ASP A 67 -14.39 -8.43 6.08
C ASP A 67 -13.30 -9.36 5.54
N PRO A 68 -12.44 -9.93 6.40
CA PRO A 68 -11.37 -10.82 5.97
C PRO A 68 -11.84 -12.03 5.15
N GLN A 69 -13.09 -12.47 5.34
CA GLN A 69 -13.68 -13.61 4.60
C GLN A 69 -13.84 -13.35 3.10
N HIS A 70 -13.88 -12.09 2.67
CA HIS A 70 -13.99 -11.73 1.25
C HIS A 70 -12.63 -11.55 0.58
N LYS A 71 -11.54 -11.52 1.35
CA LYS A 71 -10.19 -11.30 0.83
C LYS A 71 -9.66 -12.58 0.19
N GLN A 72 -9.21 -12.46 -1.04
CA GLN A 72 -8.60 -13.52 -1.82
C GLN A 72 -7.13 -13.72 -1.39
N PRO A 73 -6.67 -14.96 -1.19
CA PRO A 73 -5.26 -15.19 -0.91
C PRO A 73 -4.39 -14.80 -2.12
N LEU A 74 -3.22 -14.23 -1.85
CA LEU A 74 -2.25 -13.94 -2.90
C LEU A 74 -1.62 -15.24 -3.43
N PRO A 75 -1.30 -15.31 -4.73
CA PRO A 75 -0.59 -16.45 -5.29
C PRO A 75 0.84 -16.52 -4.72
N GLU A 76 1.22 -17.70 -4.22
CA GLU A 76 2.58 -17.99 -3.76
C GLU A 76 3.16 -19.17 -4.57
N PRO A 77 4.03 -18.94 -5.57
CA PRO A 77 4.47 -17.62 -6.07
C PRO A 77 3.53 -17.02 -7.12
N ALA A 78 3.53 -15.69 -7.23
CA ALA A 78 2.94 -15.00 -8.36
C ALA A 78 3.63 -15.40 -9.67
N ARG A 79 2.85 -15.59 -10.73
CA ARG A 79 3.33 -15.96 -12.07
C ARG A 79 3.36 -14.78 -13.01
N GLN A 80 2.49 -13.78 -12.84
CA GLN A 80 2.46 -12.58 -13.66
C GLN A 80 1.73 -11.45 -12.93
N VAL A 81 2.45 -10.34 -12.67
CA VAL A 81 1.90 -9.19 -11.93
C VAL A 81 1.38 -8.13 -12.89
N GLY A 82 0.16 -7.64 -12.62
CA GLY A 82 -0.37 -6.44 -13.26
C GLY A 82 -0.09 -5.21 -12.38
N VAL A 83 0.34 -4.09 -12.97
CA VAL A 83 0.59 -2.84 -12.24
C VAL A 83 -0.31 -1.74 -12.79
N ILE A 84 -1.27 -1.31 -11.96
CA ILE A 84 -2.21 -0.22 -12.24
C ILE A 84 -1.68 1.03 -11.53
N THR A 85 -0.99 1.89 -12.29
CA THR A 85 -0.44 3.15 -11.78
C THR A 85 -0.16 4.13 -12.92
N SER A 86 0.30 5.35 -12.60
CA SER A 86 0.73 6.33 -13.60
C SER A 86 1.97 5.85 -14.37
N SER A 87 1.95 5.97 -15.70
CA SER A 87 3.08 5.62 -16.57
C SER A 87 4.30 6.53 -16.40
N THR A 88 4.14 7.70 -15.80
CA THR A 88 5.20 8.70 -15.62
C THR A 88 5.59 8.89 -14.15
N GLY A 89 4.93 8.19 -13.23
CA GLY A 89 5.16 8.34 -11.78
C GLY A 89 6.32 7.50 -11.26
N ALA A 90 6.97 7.99 -10.21
CA ALA A 90 8.05 7.26 -9.51
C ALA A 90 7.62 5.86 -9.02
N ALA A 91 6.34 5.71 -8.65
CA ALA A 91 5.79 4.43 -8.18
C ALA A 91 5.98 3.27 -9.14
N LEU A 92 5.79 3.48 -10.44
CA LEU A 92 6.03 2.42 -11.44
C LEU A 92 7.51 2.05 -11.47
N HIS A 93 8.39 3.03 -11.47
CA HIS A 93 9.83 2.81 -11.46
C HIS A 93 10.30 2.07 -10.21
N ASP A 94 9.73 2.40 -9.05
CA ASP A 94 10.02 1.77 -7.77
C ASP A 94 9.60 0.29 -7.77
N VAL A 95 8.38 -0.01 -8.22
CA VAL A 95 7.89 -1.38 -8.41
C VAL A 95 8.81 -2.17 -9.34
N LEU A 96 9.07 -1.64 -10.54
CA LEU A 96 9.89 -2.31 -11.55
C LEU A 96 11.33 -2.56 -11.05
N ARG A 97 11.92 -1.60 -10.33
CA ARG A 97 13.26 -1.75 -9.75
C ARG A 97 13.31 -2.88 -8.72
N VAL A 98 12.32 -2.95 -7.84
CA VAL A 98 12.26 -4.00 -6.81
C VAL A 98 12.05 -5.36 -7.45
N LEU A 99 11.11 -5.48 -8.39
CA LEU A 99 10.84 -6.72 -9.11
C LEU A 99 12.07 -7.20 -9.88
N HIS A 100 12.72 -6.31 -10.64
CA HIS A 100 13.95 -6.65 -11.37
C HIS A 100 15.07 -7.14 -10.45
N ARG A 101 15.18 -6.58 -9.24
CA ARG A 101 16.19 -6.98 -8.26
C ARG A 101 15.86 -8.32 -7.58
N ARG A 102 14.59 -8.58 -7.23
CA ARG A 102 14.19 -9.73 -6.40
C ARG A 102 13.73 -10.94 -7.22
N ASP A 103 13.02 -10.71 -8.31
CA ASP A 103 12.46 -11.72 -9.20
C ASP A 103 12.47 -11.23 -10.66
N PRO A 104 13.65 -11.12 -11.30
CA PRO A 104 13.78 -10.63 -12.68
C PRO A 104 13.02 -11.47 -13.71
N SER A 105 12.62 -12.70 -13.34
CA SER A 105 11.86 -13.60 -14.19
C SER A 105 10.34 -13.40 -14.12
N LEU A 106 9.84 -12.60 -13.17
CA LEU A 106 8.41 -12.33 -13.02
C LEU A 106 7.94 -11.39 -14.14
N PRO A 107 7.06 -11.83 -15.06
CA PRO A 107 6.48 -10.97 -16.07
C PRO A 107 5.61 -9.88 -15.44
N VAL A 108 5.71 -8.67 -15.98
CA VAL A 108 4.98 -7.49 -15.52
C VAL A 108 4.11 -6.95 -16.65
N VAL A 109 2.81 -6.80 -16.42
CA VAL A 109 1.87 -6.11 -17.31
C VAL A 109 1.57 -4.74 -16.73
N ILE A 110 1.85 -3.68 -17.48
CA ILE A 110 1.57 -2.32 -17.04
C ILE A 110 0.21 -1.91 -17.59
N TYR A 111 -0.65 -1.39 -16.72
CA TYR A 111 -1.92 -0.76 -17.05
C TYR A 111 -1.82 0.74 -16.73
N PRO A 112 -1.33 1.57 -17.69
CA PRO A 112 -1.17 3.01 -17.50
C PRO A 112 -2.49 3.66 -17.11
N THR A 113 -2.53 4.28 -15.93
CA THR A 113 -3.78 4.76 -15.33
C THR A 113 -3.58 6.14 -14.76
N VAL A 114 -4.55 7.03 -15.00
CA VAL A 114 -4.64 8.30 -14.28
C VAL A 114 -5.02 7.98 -12.83
N VAL A 115 -4.11 8.26 -11.89
CA VAL A 115 -4.25 7.91 -10.47
C VAL A 115 -4.37 9.14 -9.56
N GLN A 116 -4.59 10.31 -10.15
CA GLN A 116 -4.77 11.58 -9.42
C GLN A 116 -5.74 12.51 -10.15
N GLY A 117 -6.39 13.38 -9.39
CA GLY A 117 -7.39 14.29 -9.92
C GLY A 117 -8.75 13.64 -10.18
N VAL A 118 -9.67 14.43 -10.75
CA VAL A 118 -11.10 14.10 -10.88
C VAL A 118 -11.38 12.88 -11.76
N ASP A 119 -10.51 12.59 -12.73
CA ASP A 119 -10.66 11.48 -13.67
C ASP A 119 -10.14 10.15 -13.10
N ALA A 120 -9.41 10.19 -11.99
CA ALA A 120 -8.72 9.03 -11.44
C ALA A 120 -9.66 7.87 -11.08
N PRO A 121 -10.79 8.07 -10.37
CA PRO A 121 -11.66 6.96 -10.01
C PRO A 121 -12.14 6.16 -11.23
N ALA A 122 -12.61 6.87 -12.27
CA ALA A 122 -13.11 6.22 -13.48
C ALA A 122 -12.00 5.51 -14.25
N ALA A 123 -10.78 6.05 -14.25
CA ALA A 123 -9.63 5.41 -14.88
C ALA A 123 -9.20 4.14 -14.14
N ILE A 124 -9.14 4.18 -12.80
CA ILE A 124 -8.77 3.03 -11.96
C ILE A 124 -9.78 1.89 -12.13
N VAL A 125 -11.09 2.20 -12.07
CA VAL A 125 -12.16 1.20 -12.29
C VAL A 125 -11.98 0.51 -13.64
N ARG A 126 -11.83 1.28 -14.72
CA ARG A 126 -11.62 0.72 -16.06
C ARG A 126 -10.36 -0.13 -16.16
N ALA A 127 -9.27 0.26 -15.51
CA ALA A 127 -8.03 -0.51 -15.53
C ALA A 127 -8.20 -1.88 -14.84
N ILE A 128 -8.90 -1.91 -13.69
CA ILE A 128 -9.24 -3.16 -12.99
C ILE A 128 -10.14 -4.04 -13.86
N GLU A 129 -11.16 -3.47 -14.49
CA GLU A 129 -12.06 -4.20 -15.40
C GLU A 129 -11.32 -4.78 -16.60
N ILE A 130 -10.43 -3.99 -17.23
CA ILE A 130 -9.60 -4.45 -18.35
C ILE A 130 -8.67 -5.59 -17.91
N ALA A 131 -8.02 -5.47 -16.75
CA ALA A 131 -7.14 -6.51 -16.23
C ALA A 131 -7.91 -7.83 -15.99
N ASN A 132 -9.10 -7.74 -15.38
CA ASN A 132 -9.98 -8.89 -15.16
C ASN A 132 -10.48 -9.50 -16.49
N LEU A 133 -10.78 -8.67 -17.50
CA LEU A 133 -11.22 -9.13 -18.81
C LEU A 133 -10.10 -9.88 -19.55
N ARG A 134 -8.89 -9.35 -19.51
CA ARG A 134 -7.72 -9.94 -20.16
C ARG A 134 -7.26 -11.21 -19.46
N ASN A 135 -7.38 -11.27 -18.13
CA ASN A 135 -7.06 -12.43 -17.31
C ASN A 135 -5.64 -12.97 -17.55
N GLU A 136 -4.69 -12.05 -17.78
CA GLU A 136 -3.26 -12.34 -18.02
C GLU A 136 -2.43 -12.29 -16.74
N CYS A 137 -2.94 -11.71 -15.65
CA CYS A 137 -2.23 -11.53 -14.39
C CYS A 137 -2.91 -12.37 -13.29
N ASP A 138 -2.13 -12.87 -12.34
CA ASP A 138 -2.65 -13.59 -11.18
C ASP A 138 -2.62 -12.75 -9.89
N VAL A 139 -2.03 -11.56 -9.94
CA VAL A 139 -2.10 -10.54 -8.89
C VAL A 139 -2.00 -9.14 -9.51
N LEU A 140 -2.69 -8.17 -8.92
CA LEU A 140 -2.62 -6.76 -9.31
C LEU A 140 -2.01 -5.92 -8.18
N ILE A 141 -1.10 -5.01 -8.52
CA ILE A 141 -0.70 -3.89 -7.66
C ILE A 141 -1.45 -2.66 -8.14
N VAL A 142 -2.28 -2.08 -7.28
CA VAL A 142 -3.04 -0.86 -7.56
C VAL A 142 -2.53 0.22 -6.63
N GLY A 143 -2.03 1.33 -7.17
CA GLY A 143 -1.56 2.39 -6.29
C GLY A 143 -0.84 3.53 -6.98
N ARG A 144 -0.26 4.38 -6.14
CA ARG A 144 0.57 5.52 -6.54
C ARG A 144 1.58 5.82 -5.44
N GLY A 145 2.57 6.63 -5.75
CA GLY A 145 3.49 7.16 -4.75
C GLY A 145 2.80 8.18 -3.83
N GLY A 146 3.57 8.75 -2.91
CA GLY A 146 3.08 9.81 -2.02
C GLY A 146 2.45 11.02 -2.75
N GLY A 147 1.78 11.86 -1.98
CA GLY A 147 1.11 13.07 -2.46
C GLY A 147 0.35 13.75 -1.34
N SER A 148 -0.34 14.83 -1.68
CA SER A 148 -1.32 15.45 -0.78
C SER A 148 -2.54 14.52 -0.57
N LEU A 149 -3.38 14.81 0.42
CA LEU A 149 -4.63 14.05 0.61
C LEU A 149 -5.55 14.13 -0.63
N GLU A 150 -5.53 15.26 -1.33
CA GLU A 150 -6.26 15.52 -2.58
C GLU A 150 -5.76 14.62 -3.72
N ASP A 151 -4.44 14.44 -3.79
CA ASP A 151 -3.77 13.59 -4.77
C ASP A 151 -4.11 12.10 -4.61
N LEU A 152 -4.39 11.67 -3.38
CA LEU A 152 -4.77 10.29 -3.04
C LEU A 152 -6.29 10.08 -3.04
N TRP A 153 -7.08 11.16 -3.17
CA TRP A 153 -8.52 11.11 -2.93
C TRP A 153 -9.27 10.19 -3.90
N GLY A 154 -8.73 9.97 -5.10
CA GLY A 154 -9.32 9.03 -6.07
C GLY A 154 -9.45 7.60 -5.54
N PHE A 155 -8.61 7.19 -4.58
CA PHE A 155 -8.65 5.89 -3.91
C PHE A 155 -9.68 5.81 -2.77
N ASN A 156 -10.31 6.94 -2.42
CA ASN A 156 -11.43 7.04 -1.49
C ASN A 156 -12.79 7.11 -2.21
N ASP A 157 -12.85 6.80 -3.51
CA ASP A 157 -14.11 6.76 -4.27
C ASP A 157 -14.81 5.41 -4.09
N GLU A 158 -16.13 5.44 -3.84
CA GLU A 158 -16.94 4.24 -3.66
C GLU A 158 -16.89 3.30 -4.89
N ARG A 159 -16.79 3.84 -6.11
CA ARG A 159 -16.72 3.04 -7.33
C ARG A 159 -15.43 2.25 -7.39
N VAL A 160 -14.32 2.85 -6.97
CA VAL A 160 -13.01 2.18 -6.89
C VAL A 160 -13.06 1.06 -5.85
N ALA A 161 -13.61 1.36 -4.67
CA ALA A 161 -13.81 0.36 -3.62
C ALA A 161 -14.59 -0.87 -4.13
N ARG A 162 -15.72 -0.64 -4.80
CA ARG A 162 -16.54 -1.72 -5.35
C ARG A 162 -15.85 -2.48 -6.49
N ALA A 163 -15.09 -1.80 -7.34
CA ALA A 163 -14.31 -2.45 -8.40
C ALA A 163 -13.20 -3.34 -7.83
N ILE A 164 -12.52 -2.91 -6.77
CA ILE A 164 -11.53 -3.73 -6.05
C ILE A 164 -12.22 -4.97 -5.47
N PHE A 165 -13.32 -4.78 -4.74
CA PHE A 165 -14.07 -5.89 -4.13
C PHE A 165 -14.58 -6.91 -5.16
N ALA A 166 -15.01 -6.46 -6.34
CA ALA A 166 -15.53 -7.31 -7.40
C ALA A 166 -14.45 -7.96 -8.28
N SER A 167 -13.17 -7.63 -8.06
CA SER A 167 -12.07 -8.16 -8.86
C SER A 167 -11.93 -9.67 -8.66
N ARG A 168 -11.71 -10.41 -9.75
CA ARG A 168 -11.41 -11.85 -9.74
C ARG A 168 -9.92 -12.14 -9.59
N ILE A 169 -9.10 -11.13 -9.83
CA ILE A 169 -7.64 -11.17 -9.61
C ILE A 169 -7.39 -10.48 -8.27
N PRO A 170 -6.65 -11.09 -7.33
CA PRO A 170 -6.39 -10.47 -6.05
C PRO A 170 -5.57 -9.18 -6.20
N ILE A 171 -5.92 -8.16 -5.41
CA ILE A 171 -5.38 -6.81 -5.47
C ILE A 171 -4.57 -6.50 -4.21
N VAL A 172 -3.34 -6.05 -4.42
CA VAL A 172 -2.51 -5.39 -3.42
C VAL A 172 -2.65 -3.88 -3.60
N SER A 173 -3.24 -3.20 -2.60
CA SER A 173 -3.25 -1.74 -2.56
C SER A 173 -1.90 -1.22 -2.11
N ALA A 174 -1.37 -0.21 -2.80
CA ALA A 174 -0.05 0.37 -2.54
C ALA A 174 -0.10 1.89 -2.72
N VAL A 175 -0.94 2.57 -1.94
CA VAL A 175 -1.19 4.01 -2.05
C VAL A 175 -0.35 4.77 -1.03
N GLY A 176 0.52 5.66 -1.51
CA GLY A 176 1.26 6.59 -0.66
C GLY A 176 2.33 5.92 0.22
N HIS A 177 2.38 6.33 1.48
CA HIS A 177 3.27 5.81 2.53
C HIS A 177 2.48 5.17 3.68
N GLU A 178 3.18 4.71 4.71
CA GLU A 178 2.60 3.99 5.85
C GLU A 178 1.44 4.73 6.53
N THR A 179 1.50 6.05 6.63
CA THR A 179 0.46 6.90 7.25
C THR A 179 -0.74 7.17 6.36
N ASP A 180 -0.61 6.94 5.05
CA ASP A 180 -1.62 7.24 4.06
C ASP A 180 -2.52 6.00 3.96
N VAL A 181 -3.71 6.09 4.56
CA VAL A 181 -4.70 5.01 4.55
C VAL A 181 -5.94 5.48 3.81
N THR A 182 -6.33 4.73 2.79
CA THR A 182 -7.46 5.01 1.90
C THR A 182 -8.51 3.91 1.99
N ILE A 183 -9.71 4.16 1.44
CA ILE A 183 -10.75 3.13 1.35
C ILE A 183 -10.29 1.93 0.53
N ALA A 184 -9.55 2.16 -0.57
CA ALA A 184 -8.95 1.10 -1.37
C ALA A 184 -8.11 0.13 -0.52
N ASP A 185 -7.37 0.63 0.47
CA ASP A 185 -6.54 -0.21 1.35
C ASP A 185 -7.35 -1.14 2.25
N PHE A 186 -8.55 -0.73 2.67
CA PHE A 186 -9.42 -1.57 3.50
C PHE A 186 -10.05 -2.71 2.69
N VAL A 187 -10.46 -2.40 1.45
CA VAL A 187 -11.15 -3.34 0.57
C VAL A 187 -10.20 -4.30 -0.14
N ALA A 188 -8.98 -3.86 -0.45
CA ALA A 188 -7.99 -4.71 -1.10
C ALA A 188 -7.70 -5.98 -0.30
N ASP A 189 -7.32 -7.03 -1.03
CA ASP A 189 -6.97 -8.33 -0.45
C ASP A 189 -5.75 -8.22 0.46
N LEU A 190 -4.81 -7.34 0.10
CA LEU A 190 -3.70 -6.96 0.96
C LEU A 190 -3.36 -5.48 0.81
N ARG A 191 -3.02 -4.84 1.93
CA ARG A 191 -2.42 -3.50 1.95
C ARG A 191 -0.89 -3.61 2.02
N ALA A 192 -0.20 -2.94 1.12
CA ALA A 192 1.21 -2.64 1.22
C ALA A 192 1.44 -1.17 1.58
N PRO A 193 2.40 -0.84 2.46
CA PRO A 193 2.64 0.54 2.89
C PRO A 193 3.25 1.43 1.80
N THR A 194 3.86 0.85 0.76
CA THR A 194 4.44 1.57 -0.38
C THR A 194 4.38 0.72 -1.65
N PRO A 195 4.46 1.31 -2.87
CA PRO A 195 4.62 0.56 -4.11
C PRO A 195 5.80 -0.42 -4.11
N SER A 196 6.94 -0.01 -3.55
CA SER A 196 8.11 -0.89 -3.37
C SER A 196 7.78 -2.11 -2.50
N ALA A 197 7.11 -1.91 -1.37
CA ALA A 197 6.72 -3.02 -0.49
C ALA A 197 5.73 -3.98 -1.17
N ALA A 198 4.81 -3.46 -1.99
CA ALA A 198 3.92 -4.30 -2.78
C ALA A 198 4.69 -5.21 -3.74
N ALA A 199 5.70 -4.66 -4.43
CA ALA A 199 6.59 -5.44 -5.28
C ALA A 199 7.37 -6.51 -4.50
N GLU A 200 7.80 -6.22 -3.27
CA GLU A 200 8.46 -7.20 -2.42
C GLU A 200 7.54 -8.38 -2.06
N ILE A 201 6.29 -8.08 -1.69
CA ILE A 201 5.29 -9.07 -1.29
C ILE A 201 4.97 -10.04 -2.44
N VAL A 202 4.79 -9.54 -3.66
CA VAL A 202 4.41 -10.38 -4.80
C VAL A 202 5.60 -11.13 -5.43
N SER A 203 6.83 -10.78 -5.05
CA SER A 203 8.05 -11.38 -5.64
C SER A 203 8.47 -12.67 -4.94
N ARG A 204 8.96 -13.66 -5.69
CA ARG A 204 9.78 -14.73 -5.11
C ARG A 204 11.11 -14.12 -4.73
N ASN A 205 11.54 -14.21 -3.47
CA ASN A 205 12.87 -13.72 -3.10
C ASN A 205 13.99 -14.61 -3.70
N GLN A 206 14.26 -14.53 -5.01
CA GLN A 206 15.10 -15.48 -5.74
C GLN A 206 16.53 -15.53 -5.20
N LEU A 207 17.07 -14.38 -4.77
CA LEU A 207 18.40 -14.32 -4.14
C LEU A 207 18.47 -15.14 -2.86
N GLU A 208 17.42 -15.12 -2.05
CA GLU A 208 17.34 -15.93 -0.84
C GLU A 208 17.18 -17.41 -1.18
N LEU A 209 16.36 -17.74 -2.19
CA LEU A 209 16.21 -19.12 -2.66
C LEU A 209 17.54 -19.69 -3.17
N LEU A 210 18.32 -18.92 -3.93
CA LEU A 210 19.65 -19.32 -4.40
C LEU A 210 20.63 -19.53 -3.24
N ARG A 211 20.63 -18.65 -2.23
CA ARG A 211 21.46 -18.84 -1.02
C ARG A 211 21.05 -20.09 -0.24
N GLN A 212 19.76 -20.38 -0.14
CA GLN A 212 19.27 -21.60 0.49
C GLN A 212 19.74 -22.85 -0.27
N LEU A 213 19.63 -22.85 -1.60
CA LEU A 213 20.14 -23.95 -2.43
C LEU A 213 21.65 -24.14 -2.29
N GLN A 214 22.43 -23.05 -2.30
CA GLN A 214 23.88 -23.10 -2.09
C GLN A 214 24.26 -23.64 -0.72
N SER A 215 23.58 -23.18 0.34
CA SER A 215 23.86 -23.68 1.70
C SER A 215 23.45 -25.15 1.88
N GLN A 216 22.39 -25.60 1.20
CA GLN A 216 22.02 -27.02 1.17
C GLN A 216 23.02 -27.87 0.38
N GLN A 217 23.51 -27.38 -0.77
CA GLN A 217 24.59 -28.04 -1.52
C GLN A 217 25.85 -28.20 -0.67
N GLN A 218 26.31 -27.12 -0.02
CA GLN A 218 27.51 -27.17 0.84
C GLN A 218 27.35 -28.21 1.96
N ARG A 219 26.17 -28.30 2.58
CA ARG A 219 25.90 -29.30 3.64
C ARG A 219 25.91 -30.74 3.11
N LEU A 220 25.49 -30.97 1.87
CA LEU A 220 25.55 -32.29 1.26
C LEU A 220 26.99 -32.67 0.93
N GLU A 221 27.78 -31.73 0.40
CA GLU A 221 29.20 -31.92 0.11
C GLU A 221 30.03 -32.19 1.39
N ASP A 222 29.77 -31.44 2.46
CA ASP A 222 30.44 -31.63 3.76
C ASP A 222 29.99 -32.93 4.46
N GLY A 223 28.75 -33.38 4.21
CA GLY A 223 28.17 -34.61 4.77
C GLY A 223 28.67 -35.90 4.12
N ASP A 224 29.06 -35.86 2.85
CA ASP A 224 29.63 -37.01 2.11
C ASP A 224 31.10 -37.30 2.50
N GLY A 225 31.77 -36.39 3.21
CA GLY A 225 33.13 -36.56 3.72
C GLY A 225 33.28 -37.43 4.98
N LEU A 226 32.18 -38.00 5.50
CA LEU A 226 32.14 -38.70 6.81
C LEU A 226 31.77 -40.19 6.73
N LEU A 227 31.99 -40.85 5.59
CA LEU A 227 32.02 -42.32 5.56
C LEU A 227 33.40 -42.81 6.04
N PRO A 228 33.54 -43.37 7.26
CA PRO A 228 34.80 -43.95 7.68
C PRO A 228 35.10 -45.15 6.77
N GLY A 229 36.21 -45.07 6.04
CA GLY A 229 36.74 -46.17 5.27
C GLY A 229 36.83 -47.43 6.11
N THR A 230 36.17 -48.49 5.66
CA THR A 230 36.36 -49.86 6.13
C THR A 230 37.85 -50.20 6.04
N SER A 231 38.54 -50.15 7.19
CA SER A 231 39.89 -50.66 7.37
C SER A 231 39.84 -52.18 7.34
N ALA A 232 40.17 -52.76 6.19
CA ALA A 232 40.48 -54.18 6.07
C ALA A 232 41.93 -54.41 6.53
N ALA A 233 42.12 -54.64 7.84
CA ALA A 233 43.37 -55.19 8.38
C ALA A 233 43.14 -56.68 8.67
N ALA A 234 43.68 -57.53 7.80
CA ALA A 234 43.67 -58.97 7.90
C ALA A 234 44.44 -59.45 9.15
N LEU A 235 43.76 -60.22 10.00
CA LEU A 235 44.36 -61.06 11.03
C LEU A 235 44.77 -62.40 10.41
N LEU A 236 46.07 -62.70 10.43
CA LEU A 236 46.63 -64.04 10.19
C LEU A 236 47.02 -64.65 11.56
N PRO A 237 46.55 -65.86 11.90
CA PRO A 237 47.07 -66.64 13.03
C PRO A 237 48.23 -67.58 12.57
N PRO A 238 48.92 -68.26 13.51
CA PRO A 238 50.37 -68.48 13.50
C PRO A 238 50.88 -69.58 12.56
#